data_AF-A0A8B7E847-F1
#
_entry.id   AF-A0A8B7E847-F1
#
_cell.length_a   1.000
_cell.length_b   1.000
_cell.length_c   1.000
_cell.angle_alpha   90.00
_cell.angle_beta   90.00
_cell.angle_gamma   90.00
#
_symmetry.space_group_name_H-M   'P 1'
#
loop_
_entity.id
_entity.type
_entity.pdbx_description
1 polymer ?
#
loop_
_entity_poly.entity_id
_entity_poly.type
_entity_poly.pdbx_seq_one_letter_code
_entity_poly.pdbx_strand_id
1 'polypeptide(L)'
;MGSSYSQINVEEEKWNKHSLEFDGAVKKTSESYLEKIENKCTIYIAHTPSSWGNVSYQHWFVTNDTYFIEFGSANSNIYCATLNINTNTRSYQKQGATKMSDEIRGRISQILGMSNYSLALRNSEHAANYIFKNRWISLQMDEIEGKLYRCFKNSLLVEKRKLVNTFPSTIVPYVLNYNNKKMYSFLNDHIAVSRFDYYLDNAEDTFNILLLGPTGAGKSHLINVFFNKPVCKSDTSFKSVTREIYFIRGKGDVYEKKSNSYVNKEIVVTDTVGLCDTEWDDKQILNMIKSRISANCKHVDAVFIVFRCDRLFKEHVENIKKMLDWLGYRRGSNVIKRFRFVGTHAPSLTDEKKEELVKQFEEIFNIVEIKTNYQIKDKNIKLDSLIFTDLPPEETLNSITTERVKDSLEKLSFCRKLPGNCERIEIPSLSSSCALL
;
A
#
# COMPACT_ATOMS: atom_id res chain seq x y z
N MET A 1 -21.65 -34.07 -5.15
CA MET A 1 -20.60 -33.69 -4.18
C MET A 1 -19.17 -34.09 -4.60
N GLY A 2 -18.94 -34.85 -5.69
CA GLY A 2 -17.59 -35.28 -6.09
C GLY A 2 -16.78 -34.34 -7.00
N SER A 3 -17.36 -33.28 -7.57
CA SER A 3 -16.67 -32.40 -8.53
C SER A 3 -15.95 -31.19 -7.91
N SER A 4 -16.31 -30.73 -6.71
CA SER A 4 -15.61 -29.59 -6.07
C SER A 4 -14.31 -30.03 -5.38
N TYR A 5 -14.25 -31.26 -4.88
CA TYR A 5 -13.05 -31.82 -4.25
C TYR A 5 -11.91 -32.00 -5.26
N SER A 6 -12.20 -32.42 -6.49
CA SER A 6 -11.16 -32.53 -7.53
C SER A 6 -10.61 -31.18 -7.96
N GLN A 7 -11.42 -30.12 -7.91
CA GLN A 7 -11.03 -28.77 -8.33
C GLN A 7 -10.09 -28.09 -7.34
N ILE A 8 -10.36 -28.27 -6.05
CA ILE A 8 -9.53 -27.76 -4.95
C ILE A 8 -8.17 -28.45 -4.96
N ASN A 9 -8.13 -29.78 -5.12
CA ASN A 9 -6.87 -30.53 -5.14
C ASN A 9 -5.94 -30.06 -6.27
N VAL A 10 -6.48 -29.80 -7.47
CA VAL A 10 -5.68 -29.29 -8.60
C VAL A 10 -5.16 -27.87 -8.33
N GLU A 11 -5.95 -27.02 -7.65
CA GLU A 11 -5.50 -25.69 -7.24
C GLU A 11 -4.42 -25.77 -6.14
N GLU A 12 -4.57 -26.68 -5.17
CA GLU A 12 -3.61 -26.90 -4.07
C GLU A 12 -2.22 -27.28 -4.58
N GLU A 13 -2.14 -28.14 -5.61
CA GLU A 13 -0.87 -28.50 -6.26
C GLU A 13 -0.12 -27.26 -6.81
N LYS A 14 -0.84 -26.20 -7.18
CA LYS A 14 -0.26 -24.95 -7.70
C LYS A 14 0.26 -24.02 -6.60
N TRP A 15 -0.01 -24.29 -5.32
CA TRP A 15 0.39 -23.41 -4.21
C TRP A 15 1.80 -23.67 -3.67
N ASN A 16 2.43 -24.77 -4.08
CA ASN A 16 3.74 -25.15 -3.53
C ASN A 16 4.89 -24.28 -4.02
N LYS A 17 4.78 -23.72 -5.21
CA LYS A 17 5.79 -22.83 -5.79
C LYS A 17 5.16 -21.50 -6.17
N HIS A 18 5.55 -20.43 -5.47
CA HIS A 18 5.11 -19.07 -5.78
C HIS A 18 6.14 -18.35 -6.66
N SER A 19 6.36 -18.90 -7.85
CA SER A 19 7.18 -18.32 -8.92
C SER A 19 6.38 -18.32 -10.22
N LEU A 20 6.83 -17.58 -11.23
CA LEU A 20 6.26 -17.67 -12.57
C LEU A 20 6.94 -18.76 -13.39
N GLU A 21 6.14 -19.42 -14.21
CA GLU A 21 6.58 -20.35 -15.26
C GLU A 21 6.07 -19.84 -16.60
N PHE A 22 6.79 -20.13 -17.68
CA PHE A 22 6.55 -19.50 -18.99
C PHE A 22 6.45 -20.54 -20.11
N ASP A 23 5.52 -20.29 -21.03
CA ASP A 23 5.51 -20.84 -22.37
C ASP A 23 6.28 -19.87 -23.30
N GLY A 24 7.46 -20.30 -23.75
CA GLY A 24 8.33 -19.48 -24.60
C GLY A 24 7.76 -19.19 -25.98
N ALA A 25 6.93 -20.09 -26.54
CA ALA A 25 6.31 -19.90 -27.84
C ALA A 25 5.18 -18.86 -27.76
N VAL A 26 4.35 -18.94 -26.72
CA VAL A 26 3.31 -17.95 -26.45
C VAL A 26 3.94 -16.59 -26.15
N LYS A 27 5.02 -16.54 -25.35
CA LYS A 27 5.74 -15.31 -25.05
C LYS A 27 6.23 -14.63 -26.33
N LYS A 28 7.00 -15.33 -27.16
CA LYS A 28 7.55 -14.80 -28.42
C LYS A 28 6.46 -14.27 -29.35
N THR A 29 5.36 -15.00 -29.48
CA THR A 29 4.22 -14.57 -30.31
C THR A 29 3.57 -13.31 -29.72
N SER A 30 3.34 -13.28 -28.41
CA SER A 30 2.71 -12.15 -27.71
C SER A 30 3.58 -10.88 -27.73
N GLU A 31 4.90 -11.02 -27.69
CA GLU A 31 5.84 -9.89 -27.81
C GLU A 31 5.68 -9.16 -29.15
N SER A 32 5.46 -9.90 -30.26
CA SER A 32 5.20 -9.28 -31.56
C SER A 32 3.89 -8.47 -31.62
N TYR A 33 2.90 -8.82 -30.78
CA TYR A 33 1.68 -8.02 -30.63
C TYR A 33 1.91 -6.82 -29.72
N LEU A 34 2.71 -6.98 -28.66
CA LEU A 34 3.06 -5.89 -27.76
C LEU A 34 3.73 -4.74 -28.53
N GLU A 35 4.64 -5.05 -29.45
CA GLU A 35 5.31 -4.07 -30.32
C GLU A 35 4.33 -3.23 -31.16
N LYS A 36 3.17 -3.78 -31.53
CA LYS A 36 2.13 -3.09 -32.31
C LYS A 36 1.27 -2.16 -31.46
N ILE A 37 1.27 -2.31 -30.14
CA ILE A 37 0.53 -1.42 -29.25
C ILE A 37 1.32 -0.10 -29.14
N GLU A 38 0.74 1.01 -29.57
CA GLU A 38 1.41 2.31 -29.55
C GLU A 38 1.74 2.80 -28.14
N ASN A 39 2.85 3.54 -27.99
CA ASN A 39 3.14 4.24 -26.73
C ASN A 39 2.15 5.38 -26.50
N LYS A 40 1.84 5.73 -25.25
CA LYS A 40 0.85 6.77 -24.86
C LYS A 40 -0.60 6.51 -25.32
N CYS A 41 -0.91 5.37 -25.94
CA CYS A 41 -2.30 4.97 -26.19
C CYS A 41 -3.04 4.80 -24.85
N THR A 42 -4.36 5.00 -24.85
CA THR A 42 -5.16 4.74 -23.66
C THR A 42 -5.33 3.23 -23.50
N ILE A 43 -5.01 2.73 -22.31
CA ILE A 43 -5.28 1.35 -21.91
C ILE A 43 -6.25 1.35 -20.73
N TYR A 44 -7.02 0.28 -20.63
CA TYR A 44 -8.03 0.07 -19.62
C TYR A 44 -7.73 -1.21 -18.85
N ILE A 45 -7.93 -1.17 -17.54
CA ILE A 45 -8.13 -2.40 -16.76
C ILE A 45 -9.63 -2.71 -16.77
N ALA A 46 -9.97 -3.93 -17.12
CA ALA A 46 -11.34 -4.36 -17.33
C ALA A 46 -11.55 -5.79 -16.85
N HIS A 47 -12.82 -6.18 -16.71
CA HIS A 47 -13.19 -7.55 -16.42
C HIS A 47 -14.50 -7.97 -17.10
N THR A 48 -14.68 -9.29 -17.16
CA THR A 48 -15.94 -9.95 -17.53
C THR A 48 -16.27 -11.02 -16.48
N PRO A 49 -17.55 -11.30 -16.21
CA PRO A 49 -17.93 -12.49 -15.44
C PRO A 49 -17.38 -13.77 -16.08
N SER A 50 -16.97 -14.72 -15.25
CA SER A 50 -16.49 -16.03 -15.65
C SER A 50 -16.83 -17.07 -14.57
N SER A 51 -16.65 -18.34 -14.92
CA SER A 51 -16.85 -19.45 -14.00
C SER A 51 -15.95 -20.61 -14.36
N TRP A 52 -15.54 -21.37 -13.36
CA TRP A 52 -14.87 -22.64 -13.55
C TRP A 52 -15.44 -23.66 -12.55
N GLY A 53 -16.11 -24.68 -13.07
CA GLY A 53 -17.01 -25.53 -12.27
C GLY A 53 -18.06 -24.69 -11.56
N ASN A 54 -18.11 -24.84 -10.24
CA ASN A 54 -19.04 -24.11 -9.37
C ASN A 54 -18.45 -22.79 -8.81
N VAL A 55 -17.23 -22.44 -9.22
CA VAL A 55 -16.55 -21.22 -8.75
C VAL A 55 -16.83 -20.11 -9.75
N SER A 56 -17.62 -19.12 -9.35
CA SER A 56 -17.83 -17.88 -10.12
C SER A 56 -16.81 -16.83 -9.73
N TYR A 57 -16.25 -16.14 -10.72
CA TYR A 57 -15.25 -15.11 -10.53
C TYR A 57 -15.27 -14.09 -11.67
N GLN A 58 -14.56 -12.99 -11.52
CA GLN A 58 -14.31 -12.01 -12.57
C GLN A 58 -12.98 -12.35 -13.24
N HIS A 59 -13.01 -12.48 -14.57
CA HIS A 59 -11.81 -12.61 -15.38
C HIS A 59 -11.33 -11.21 -15.76
N TRP A 60 -10.16 -10.85 -15.27
CA TRP A 60 -9.57 -9.51 -15.44
C TRP A 60 -8.51 -9.48 -16.52
N PHE A 61 -8.39 -8.33 -17.18
CA PHE A 61 -7.42 -8.14 -18.25
C PHE A 61 -7.12 -6.65 -18.47
N VAL A 62 -6.07 -6.39 -19.25
CA VAL A 62 -5.73 -5.04 -19.72
C VAL A 62 -5.97 -4.96 -21.22
N THR A 63 -6.63 -3.89 -21.68
CA THR A 63 -6.99 -3.74 -23.10
C THR A 63 -6.90 -2.30 -23.57
N ASN A 64 -6.62 -2.09 -24.86
CA ASN A 64 -6.83 -0.80 -25.54
C ASN A 64 -8.04 -0.87 -26.49
N ASP A 65 -8.98 -1.76 -26.22
CA ASP A 65 -10.15 -2.12 -27.02
C ASP A 65 -9.83 -2.92 -28.32
N THR A 66 -8.56 -2.95 -28.75
CA THR A 66 -8.10 -3.77 -29.90
C THR A 66 -7.32 -5.00 -29.45
N TYR A 67 -6.37 -4.81 -28.54
CA TYR A 67 -5.54 -5.87 -27.97
C TYR A 67 -5.98 -6.16 -26.55
N PHE A 68 -6.05 -7.44 -26.20
CA PHE A 68 -6.42 -7.95 -24.89
C PHE A 68 -5.24 -8.72 -24.31
N ILE A 69 -4.71 -8.22 -23.20
CA ILE A 69 -3.61 -8.83 -22.45
C ILE A 69 -4.23 -9.58 -21.27
N GLU A 70 -4.32 -10.90 -21.41
CA GLU A 70 -5.11 -11.73 -20.49
C GLU A 70 -4.65 -13.18 -20.49
N PHE A 71 -5.21 -13.97 -19.59
CA PHE A 71 -5.04 -15.41 -19.65
C PHE A 71 -6.03 -16.04 -20.62
N GLY A 72 -5.52 -16.73 -21.63
CA GLY A 72 -6.31 -17.54 -22.54
C GLY A 72 -5.84 -18.99 -22.54
N SER A 73 -6.77 -19.91 -22.77
CA SER A 73 -6.47 -21.34 -22.98
C SER A 73 -7.23 -21.83 -24.20
N ALA A 74 -6.56 -22.60 -25.06
CA ALA A 74 -7.25 -23.38 -26.10
C ALA A 74 -8.03 -24.56 -25.50
N ASN A 75 -7.71 -24.94 -24.26
CA ASN A 75 -8.34 -26.02 -23.52
C ASN A 75 -9.42 -25.49 -22.57
N SER A 76 -10.42 -26.31 -22.28
CA SER A 76 -11.42 -26.02 -21.25
C SER A 76 -10.86 -25.98 -19.82
N ASN A 77 -9.62 -26.45 -19.61
CA ASN A 77 -8.94 -26.38 -18.33
C ASN A 77 -8.24 -25.02 -18.14
N ILE A 78 -8.70 -24.24 -17.16
CA ILE A 78 -8.16 -22.92 -16.83
C ILE A 78 -6.71 -22.97 -16.31
N TYR A 79 -6.26 -24.10 -15.77
CA TYR A 79 -4.89 -24.25 -15.26
C TYR A 79 -3.85 -24.49 -16.35
N CYS A 80 -4.30 -24.65 -17.60
CA CYS A 80 -3.45 -24.62 -18.78
C CYS A 80 -3.43 -23.23 -19.43
N ALA A 81 -4.10 -22.24 -18.84
CA ALA A 81 -4.16 -20.91 -19.41
C ALA A 81 -2.78 -20.25 -19.40
N THR A 82 -2.47 -19.59 -20.51
CA THR A 82 -1.25 -18.80 -20.69
C THR A 82 -1.60 -17.34 -20.82
N LEU A 83 -0.81 -16.47 -20.21
CA LEU A 83 -0.96 -15.03 -20.39
C LEU A 83 -0.46 -14.65 -21.78
N ASN A 84 -1.34 -14.14 -22.64
CA ASN A 84 -1.02 -13.80 -24.01
C ASN A 84 -1.67 -12.47 -24.42
N ILE A 85 -1.34 -12.02 -25.63
CA ILE A 85 -2.02 -10.90 -26.28
C ILE A 85 -2.83 -11.44 -27.45
N ASN A 86 -4.13 -11.15 -27.46
CA ASN A 86 -5.03 -11.49 -28.55
C ASN A 86 -5.89 -10.28 -28.97
N THR A 87 -6.68 -10.46 -30.01
CA THR A 87 -7.55 -9.41 -30.58
C THR A 87 -9.04 -9.79 -30.53
N ASN A 88 -9.41 -10.75 -29.67
CA ASN A 88 -10.78 -11.26 -29.59
C ASN A 88 -11.67 -10.26 -28.85
N THR A 89 -12.43 -9.48 -29.61
CA THR A 89 -13.38 -8.50 -29.08
C THR A 89 -14.51 -9.17 -28.31
N ARG A 90 -14.88 -8.61 -27.16
CA ARG A 90 -16.00 -9.07 -26.33
C ARG A 90 -16.64 -7.90 -25.59
N SER A 91 -17.78 -8.14 -24.95
CA SER A 91 -18.35 -7.19 -23.98
C SER A 91 -17.65 -7.30 -22.63
N TYR A 92 -17.39 -6.17 -21.97
CA TYR A 92 -16.70 -6.11 -20.67
C TYR A 92 -16.96 -4.79 -19.95
N GLN A 93 -16.56 -4.74 -18.68
CA GLN A 93 -16.69 -3.56 -17.83
C GLN A 93 -15.32 -2.92 -17.59
N LYS A 94 -15.15 -1.66 -18.02
CA LYS A 94 -13.95 -0.85 -17.75
C LYS A 94 -13.96 -0.38 -16.30
N GLN A 95 -12.86 -0.57 -15.58
CA GLN A 95 -12.70 -0.17 -14.18
C GLN A 95 -11.77 1.03 -14.02
N GLY A 96 -10.75 1.15 -14.88
CA GLY A 96 -9.81 2.26 -14.84
C GLY A 96 -9.17 2.49 -16.20
N ALA A 97 -8.61 3.67 -16.40
CA ALA A 97 -7.90 4.05 -17.62
C ALA A 97 -6.55 4.70 -17.26
N THR A 98 -5.53 4.41 -18.05
CA THR A 98 -4.23 5.09 -17.98
C THR A 98 -3.59 5.14 -19.37
N LYS A 99 -2.42 5.76 -19.48
CA LYS A 99 -1.64 5.80 -20.72
C LYS A 99 -0.58 4.71 -20.71
N MET A 100 -0.45 3.99 -21.82
CA MET A 100 0.68 3.09 -22.05
C MET A 100 2.00 3.87 -21.88
N SER A 101 2.93 3.28 -21.15
CA SER A 101 4.28 3.80 -20.90
C SER A 101 5.29 2.67 -21.02
N ASP A 102 6.58 3.02 -21.09
CA ASP A 102 7.65 2.02 -21.13
C ASP A 102 7.68 1.19 -19.84
N GLU A 103 7.24 1.77 -18.72
CA GLU A 103 7.06 1.08 -17.43
C GLU A 103 6.00 -0.02 -17.53
N ILE A 104 4.83 0.30 -18.08
CA ILE A 104 3.73 -0.64 -18.26
C ILE A 104 4.13 -1.72 -19.28
N ARG A 105 4.76 -1.32 -20.39
CA ARG A 105 5.27 -2.24 -21.41
C ARG A 105 6.27 -3.23 -20.83
N GLY A 106 7.21 -2.74 -20.02
CA GLY A 106 8.19 -3.57 -19.31
C GLY A 106 7.52 -4.60 -18.40
N ARG A 107 6.48 -4.20 -17.65
CA ARG A 107 5.69 -5.13 -16.83
C ARG A 107 4.95 -6.17 -17.66
N ILE A 108 4.33 -5.77 -18.77
CA ILE A 108 3.67 -6.72 -19.68
C ILE A 108 4.69 -7.77 -20.13
N SER A 109 5.83 -7.34 -20.68
CA SER A 109 6.89 -8.22 -21.17
C SER A 109 7.42 -9.19 -20.09
N GLN A 110 7.48 -8.76 -18.82
CA GLN A 110 7.90 -9.63 -17.71
C GLN A 110 6.95 -10.81 -17.46
N ILE A 111 5.65 -10.67 -17.73
CA ILE A 111 4.65 -11.70 -17.42
C ILE A 111 4.02 -12.36 -18.66
N LEU A 112 4.33 -11.89 -19.87
CA LEU A 112 3.87 -12.54 -21.10
C LEU A 112 4.37 -13.98 -21.21
N GLY A 113 3.48 -14.87 -21.65
CA GLY A 113 3.69 -16.30 -21.75
C GLY A 113 3.54 -17.04 -20.42
N MET A 114 3.21 -16.38 -19.31
CA MET A 114 3.08 -17.03 -18.01
C MET A 114 2.02 -18.15 -18.05
N SER A 115 2.39 -19.37 -17.63
CA SER A 115 1.62 -20.60 -17.90
C SER A 115 1.13 -21.35 -16.66
N ASN A 116 1.54 -20.95 -15.46
CA ASN A 116 1.17 -21.61 -14.20
C ASN A 116 0.06 -20.88 -13.43
N TYR A 117 -1.06 -20.65 -14.13
CA TYR A 117 -2.27 -20.03 -13.58
C TYR A 117 -2.71 -20.70 -12.26
N SER A 118 -3.14 -19.90 -11.30
CA SER A 118 -3.73 -20.32 -10.03
C SER A 118 -4.79 -19.32 -9.64
N LEU A 119 -5.99 -19.78 -9.29
CA LEU A 119 -7.09 -18.89 -8.88
C LEU A 119 -6.75 -18.13 -7.60
N ALA A 120 -5.94 -18.72 -6.72
CA ALA A 120 -5.58 -18.12 -5.44
C ALA A 120 -4.33 -17.22 -5.51
N LEU A 121 -3.28 -17.63 -6.22
CA LEU A 121 -1.96 -16.99 -6.12
C LEU A 121 -1.54 -16.20 -7.36
N ARG A 122 -2.04 -16.55 -8.54
CA ARG A 122 -1.56 -16.01 -9.83
C ARG A 122 -2.68 -15.89 -10.85
N ASN A 123 -3.82 -15.36 -10.40
CA ASN A 123 -5.02 -15.28 -11.23
C ASN A 123 -4.98 -14.07 -12.18
N SER A 124 -6.02 -13.95 -13.00
CA SER A 124 -6.17 -12.88 -13.98
C SER A 124 -6.15 -11.47 -13.37
N GLU A 125 -6.70 -11.29 -12.17
CA GLU A 125 -6.71 -10.01 -11.47
C GLU A 125 -5.32 -9.61 -10.96
N HIS A 126 -4.53 -10.57 -10.45
CA HIS A 126 -3.14 -10.33 -10.08
C HIS A 126 -2.32 -9.83 -11.28
N ALA A 127 -2.44 -10.51 -12.42
CA ALA A 127 -1.73 -10.12 -13.64
C ALA A 127 -2.16 -8.73 -14.16
N ALA A 128 -3.47 -8.46 -14.19
CA ALA A 128 -4.00 -7.18 -14.62
C ALA A 128 -3.57 -6.03 -13.69
N ASN A 129 -3.67 -6.21 -12.37
CA ASN A 129 -3.19 -5.23 -11.39
C ASN A 129 -1.66 -5.07 -11.42
N TYR A 130 -0.90 -6.12 -11.74
CA TYR A 130 0.54 -5.98 -11.91
C TYR A 130 0.85 -5.08 -13.10
N ILE A 131 0.26 -5.34 -14.27
CA ILE A 131 0.42 -4.51 -15.46
C ILE A 131 -0.01 -3.07 -15.17
N PHE A 132 -1.22 -2.88 -14.64
CA PHE A 132 -1.85 -1.57 -14.53
C PHE A 132 -1.30 -0.76 -13.34
N LYS A 133 -1.14 -1.39 -12.18
CA LYS A 133 -0.81 -0.74 -10.90
C LYS A 133 0.58 -1.07 -10.35
N ASN A 134 1.34 -2.00 -10.95
CA ASN A 134 2.58 -2.54 -10.37
C ASN A 134 2.36 -3.17 -8.98
N ARG A 135 1.24 -3.91 -8.84
CA ARG A 135 0.82 -4.59 -7.61
C ARG A 135 0.39 -6.03 -7.94
N TRP A 136 0.87 -7.02 -7.20
CA TRP A 136 0.45 -8.41 -7.39
C TRP A 136 -0.74 -8.76 -6.50
N ILE A 137 -1.95 -8.36 -6.88
CA ILE A 137 -3.11 -8.38 -5.97
C ILE A 137 -4.40 -8.77 -6.68
N SER A 138 -5.20 -9.59 -5.99
CA SER A 138 -6.57 -9.89 -6.33
C SER A 138 -7.50 -9.58 -5.15
N LEU A 139 -8.42 -8.65 -5.34
CA LEU A 139 -9.46 -8.34 -4.34
C LEU A 139 -10.45 -9.50 -4.21
N GLN A 140 -10.58 -10.35 -5.24
CA GLN A 140 -11.33 -11.59 -5.14
C GLN A 140 -10.73 -12.58 -4.14
N MET A 141 -9.45 -12.44 -3.81
CA MET A 141 -8.73 -13.21 -2.80
C MET A 141 -8.57 -12.47 -1.46
N ASP A 142 -9.31 -11.38 -1.27
CA ASP A 142 -9.41 -10.69 0.02
C ASP A 142 -10.04 -11.58 1.10
N GLU A 143 -9.49 -11.58 2.31
CA GLU A 143 -9.97 -12.44 3.40
C GLU A 143 -11.40 -12.10 3.89
N ILE A 144 -11.78 -10.82 3.82
CA ILE A 144 -13.03 -10.32 4.38
C ILE A 144 -14.15 -10.50 3.33
N GLU A 145 -13.92 -9.99 2.12
CA GLU A 145 -14.97 -9.88 1.10
C GLU A 145 -14.72 -10.70 -0.16
N GLY A 146 -13.53 -11.30 -0.30
CA GLY A 146 -13.10 -12.00 -1.50
C GLY A 146 -13.93 -13.24 -1.80
N LYS A 147 -14.63 -13.25 -2.94
CA LYS A 147 -15.43 -14.40 -3.40
C LYS A 147 -14.57 -15.65 -3.60
N LEU A 148 -13.41 -15.51 -4.24
CA LEU A 148 -12.47 -16.62 -4.44
C LEU A 148 -11.86 -17.06 -3.11
N TYR A 149 -11.51 -16.12 -2.22
CA TYR A 149 -11.00 -16.48 -0.89
C TYR A 149 -11.98 -17.39 -0.14
N ARG A 150 -13.28 -17.07 -0.15
CA ARG A 150 -14.31 -17.89 0.51
C ARG A 150 -14.37 -19.31 -0.04
N CYS A 151 -14.08 -19.52 -1.33
CA CYS A 151 -14.01 -20.84 -1.93
C CYS A 151 -12.81 -21.66 -1.42
N PHE A 152 -11.67 -21.01 -1.16
CA PHE A 152 -10.42 -21.69 -0.82
C PHE A 152 -10.04 -21.65 0.66
N LYS A 153 -10.68 -20.81 1.49
CA LYS A 153 -10.26 -20.52 2.87
C LYS A 153 -10.06 -21.74 3.77
N ASN A 154 -10.84 -22.80 3.55
CA ASN A 154 -10.78 -24.03 4.36
C ASN A 154 -9.60 -24.93 3.95
N SER A 155 -9.14 -24.80 2.71
CA SER A 155 -8.00 -25.53 2.14
C SER A 155 -6.69 -24.76 2.25
N LEU A 156 -6.76 -23.43 2.23
CA LEU A 156 -5.60 -22.55 2.25
C LEU A 156 -4.95 -22.57 3.65
N LEU A 157 -3.97 -23.47 3.83
CA LEU A 157 -3.18 -23.56 5.06
C LEU A 157 -2.54 -22.21 5.42
N VAL A 158 -2.27 -21.97 6.70
CA VAL A 158 -1.70 -20.71 7.22
C VAL A 158 -0.44 -20.28 6.46
N GLU A 159 0.42 -21.23 6.11
CA GLU A 159 1.65 -20.95 5.36
C GLU A 159 1.37 -20.46 3.93
N LYS A 160 0.31 -20.98 3.29
CA LYS A 160 -0.09 -20.60 1.93
C LYS A 160 -0.87 -19.29 1.89
N ARG A 161 -1.59 -18.95 2.98
CA ARG A 161 -2.21 -17.62 3.16
C ARG A 161 -1.22 -16.48 2.96
N LYS A 162 0.01 -16.64 3.46
CA LYS A 162 1.09 -15.64 3.32
C LYS A 162 1.53 -15.41 1.86
N LEU A 163 1.24 -16.34 0.95
CA LEU A 163 1.56 -16.21 -0.48
C LEU A 163 0.49 -15.46 -1.26
N VAL A 164 -0.74 -15.37 -0.75
CA VAL A 164 -1.82 -14.63 -1.41
C VAL A 164 -1.48 -13.14 -1.45
N ASN A 165 -1.63 -12.52 -2.61
CA ASN A 165 -1.32 -11.11 -2.85
C ASN A 165 0.14 -10.70 -2.55
N THR A 166 1.05 -11.68 -2.46
CA THR A 166 2.50 -11.46 -2.41
C THR A 166 3.06 -11.59 -3.82
N PHE A 167 4.15 -10.89 -4.14
CA PHE A 167 4.78 -11.04 -5.45
C PHE A 167 5.37 -12.45 -5.64
N PRO A 168 5.23 -13.06 -6.83
CA PRO A 168 5.98 -14.25 -7.20
C PRO A 168 7.47 -13.98 -7.11
N SER A 169 8.26 -14.95 -6.64
CA SER A 169 9.70 -14.78 -6.41
C SER A 169 10.52 -14.42 -7.65
N THR A 170 9.97 -14.68 -8.84
CA THR A 170 10.58 -14.35 -10.15
C THR A 170 10.23 -12.94 -10.65
N ILE A 171 9.27 -12.25 -10.02
CA ILE A 171 8.95 -10.86 -10.32
C ILE A 171 9.54 -10.00 -9.23
N VAL A 172 10.43 -9.09 -9.61
CA VAL A 172 10.84 -8.01 -8.73
C VAL A 172 9.97 -6.78 -9.08
N PRO A 173 9.21 -6.23 -8.12
CA PRO A 173 8.43 -5.01 -8.32
C PRO A 173 9.27 -3.93 -8.99
N TYR A 174 8.71 -3.25 -9.99
CA TYR A 174 9.48 -2.32 -10.83
C TYR A 174 10.25 -1.25 -10.02
N VAL A 175 9.65 -0.75 -8.94
CA VAL A 175 10.26 0.23 -8.03
C VAL A 175 11.51 -0.28 -7.28
N LEU A 176 11.67 -1.59 -7.15
CA LEU A 176 12.89 -2.22 -6.61
C LEU A 176 13.97 -2.40 -7.68
N ASN A 177 13.58 -2.55 -8.95
CA ASN A 177 14.49 -2.73 -10.08
C ASN A 177 15.06 -1.43 -10.65
N TYR A 178 14.40 -0.28 -10.45
CA TYR A 178 14.79 0.96 -11.11
C TYR A 178 16.04 1.62 -10.51
N ASN A 179 17.00 1.94 -11.38
CA ASN A 179 18.22 2.70 -11.13
C ASN A 179 17.96 3.88 -10.18
N ASN A 180 18.37 3.78 -8.91
CA ASN A 180 18.66 4.85 -7.92
C ASN A 180 17.91 6.20 -8.01
N LYS A 181 16.74 6.29 -8.66
CA LYS A 181 16.04 7.54 -8.92
C LYS A 181 15.37 7.92 -7.62
N LYS A 182 16.08 8.78 -6.90
CA LYS A 182 15.60 9.41 -5.68
C LYS A 182 14.55 10.45 -6.04
N MET A 183 13.60 10.66 -5.14
CA MET A 183 12.71 11.82 -5.22
C MET A 183 13.44 13.12 -4.91
N TYR A 184 14.36 13.05 -3.95
CA TYR A 184 15.25 14.14 -3.57
C TYR A 184 16.69 13.63 -3.58
N SER A 185 17.52 14.17 -4.47
CA SER A 185 18.92 13.78 -4.62
C SER A 185 19.73 14.01 -3.33
N PHE A 186 19.39 15.07 -2.60
CA PHE A 186 20.03 15.46 -1.33
C PHE A 186 19.51 14.67 -0.10
N LEU A 187 18.44 13.88 -0.23
CA LEU A 187 17.94 13.06 0.88
C LEU A 187 18.75 11.77 0.98
N ASN A 188 19.62 11.73 1.99
CA ASN A 188 20.46 10.58 2.29
C ASN A 188 19.82 9.64 3.30
N ASP A 189 19.08 10.17 4.27
CA ASP A 189 18.47 9.40 5.35
C ASP A 189 17.04 8.93 5.02
N HIS A 190 16.93 7.72 4.48
CA HIS A 190 15.67 7.15 4.03
C HIS A 190 15.61 5.65 4.35
N ILE A 191 14.40 5.09 4.34
CA ILE A 191 14.22 3.64 4.45
C ILE A 191 14.60 3.03 3.10
N ALA A 192 15.52 2.08 3.11
CA ALA A 192 15.86 1.30 1.92
C ALA A 192 14.76 0.27 1.68
N VAL A 193 13.86 0.55 0.73
CA VAL A 193 12.75 -0.35 0.36
C VAL A 193 13.27 -1.73 -0.05
N SER A 194 12.61 -2.79 0.43
CA SER A 194 13.02 -4.18 0.20
C SER A 194 11.91 -5.05 -0.38
N ARG A 195 10.67 -4.92 0.10
CA ARG A 195 9.52 -5.72 -0.39
C ARG A 195 8.18 -5.04 -0.15
N PHE A 196 7.15 -5.57 -0.80
CA PHE A 196 5.75 -5.20 -0.61
C PHE A 196 5.00 -6.42 -0.11
N ASP A 197 4.31 -6.26 1.02
CA ASP A 197 3.50 -7.31 1.61
C ASP A 197 2.03 -6.88 1.65
N TYR A 198 1.17 -7.88 1.47
CA TYR A 198 -0.27 -7.75 1.73
C TYR A 198 -0.65 -8.23 3.14
N TYR A 199 0.15 -9.15 3.69
CA TYR A 199 0.00 -9.70 5.03
C TYR A 199 1.33 -9.64 5.77
N LEU A 200 1.28 -9.34 7.07
CA LEU A 200 2.42 -9.41 7.96
C LEU A 200 2.29 -10.63 8.86
N ASP A 201 3.43 -11.16 9.29
CA ASP A 201 3.45 -12.06 10.43
C ASP A 201 3.47 -11.22 11.70
N ASN A 202 2.36 -11.27 12.44
CA ASN A 202 2.20 -10.48 13.66
C ASN A 202 3.18 -10.91 14.79
N ALA A 203 3.93 -12.01 14.61
CA ALA A 203 4.98 -12.44 15.52
C ALA A 203 6.36 -11.85 15.19
N GLU A 204 6.56 -11.25 14.00
CA GLU A 204 7.85 -10.65 13.63
C GLU A 204 8.12 -9.35 14.41
N ASP A 205 9.35 -9.20 14.92
CA ASP A 205 9.80 -7.96 15.58
C ASP A 205 10.20 -6.88 14.56
N THR A 206 9.22 -6.35 13.85
CA THR A 206 9.38 -5.23 12.92
C THR A 206 9.12 -3.88 13.61
N PHE A 207 9.70 -2.80 13.07
CA PHE A 207 9.35 -1.43 13.46
C PHE A 207 8.19 -0.94 12.60
N ASN A 208 6.99 -0.85 13.19
CA ASN A 208 5.75 -0.62 12.45
C ASN A 208 5.35 0.86 12.47
N ILE A 209 5.27 1.48 11.29
CA ILE A 209 4.84 2.86 11.10
C ILE A 209 3.47 2.84 10.43
N LEU A 210 2.49 3.49 11.06
CA LEU A 210 1.12 3.61 10.56
C LEU A 210 0.85 5.06 10.12
N LEU A 211 0.44 5.26 8.88
CA LEU A 211 -0.03 6.57 8.40
C LEU A 211 -1.56 6.57 8.36
N LEU A 212 -2.19 7.60 8.92
CA LEU A 212 -3.64 7.79 8.93
C LEU A 212 -4.00 9.19 8.46
N GLY A 213 -5.20 9.35 7.91
CA GLY A 213 -5.69 10.66 7.46
C GLY A 213 -6.68 10.57 6.30
N PRO A 214 -7.36 11.68 5.96
CA PRO A 214 -8.35 11.72 4.88
C PRO A 214 -7.79 11.34 3.51
N THR A 215 -8.67 11.04 2.56
CA THR A 215 -8.30 10.87 1.15
C THR A 215 -7.69 12.19 0.62
N GLY A 216 -6.60 12.10 -0.15
CA GLY A 216 -5.89 13.27 -0.67
C GLY A 216 -5.07 14.06 0.37
N ALA A 217 -4.93 13.57 1.61
CA ALA A 217 -4.12 14.23 2.64
C ALA A 217 -2.61 14.25 2.36
N GLY A 218 -2.12 13.41 1.45
CA GLY A 218 -0.70 13.27 1.14
C GLY A 218 0.00 12.08 1.83
N LYS A 219 -0.75 11.10 2.37
CA LYS A 219 -0.19 9.88 3.00
C LYS A 219 0.79 9.15 2.08
N SER A 220 0.33 8.72 0.91
CA SER A 220 1.17 8.00 -0.06
C SER A 220 2.38 8.81 -0.53
N HIS A 221 2.26 10.14 -0.61
CA HIS A 221 3.39 11.03 -0.89
C HIS A 221 4.42 11.04 0.24
N LEU A 222 3.97 11.13 1.50
CA LEU A 222 4.84 11.05 2.67
C LEU A 222 5.55 9.69 2.76
N ILE A 223 4.88 8.59 2.39
CA ILE A 223 5.50 7.27 2.29
C ILE A 223 6.59 7.27 1.23
N ASN A 224 6.31 7.82 0.04
CA ASN A 224 7.31 7.94 -1.02
C ASN A 224 8.55 8.71 -0.54
N VAL A 225 8.35 9.78 0.24
CA VAL A 225 9.43 10.53 0.89
C VAL A 225 10.19 9.68 1.91
N PHE A 226 9.51 8.89 2.74
CA PHE A 226 10.18 7.98 3.69
C PHE A 226 11.11 6.98 3.01
N PHE A 227 10.73 6.47 1.83
CA PHE A 227 11.57 5.58 1.03
C PHE A 227 12.46 6.31 0.02
N ASN A 228 12.34 7.64 -0.08
CA ASN A 228 12.92 8.48 -1.13
C ASN A 228 12.73 7.93 -2.56
N LYS A 229 11.58 7.28 -2.81
CA LYS A 229 11.25 6.59 -4.07
C LYS A 229 9.73 6.59 -4.29
N PRO A 230 9.25 6.58 -5.54
CA PRO A 230 7.82 6.51 -5.84
C PRO A 230 7.26 5.07 -5.63
N VAL A 231 7.19 4.61 -4.38
CA VAL A 231 6.72 3.27 -3.98
C VAL A 231 5.20 3.12 -3.96
N CYS A 232 4.50 4.23 -3.78
CA CYS A 232 3.06 4.38 -3.91
C CYS A 232 2.76 5.20 -5.16
N LYS A 233 1.85 4.71 -6.01
CA LYS A 233 1.29 5.52 -7.09
C LYS A 233 0.36 6.57 -6.49
N SER A 234 0.70 7.84 -6.65
CA SER A 234 -0.21 8.95 -6.40
C SER A 234 -1.08 9.17 -7.64
N ASP A 235 -1.97 8.23 -7.97
CA ASP A 235 -2.86 8.42 -9.11
C ASP A 235 -3.93 9.46 -8.71
N THR A 236 -3.93 10.59 -9.41
CA THR A 236 -4.96 11.65 -9.34
C THR A 236 -6.29 11.23 -9.99
N SER A 237 -6.43 9.95 -10.38
CA SER A 237 -7.66 9.46 -10.99
C SER A 237 -8.78 9.43 -9.95
N PHE A 238 -9.82 10.21 -10.21
CA PHE A 238 -11.03 10.40 -9.41
C PHE A 238 -11.82 9.11 -9.04
N LYS A 239 -11.33 7.92 -9.40
CA LYS A 239 -11.98 6.61 -9.16
C LYS A 239 -11.10 5.55 -8.51
N SER A 240 -9.84 5.87 -8.18
CA SER A 240 -8.95 4.93 -7.50
C SER A 240 -8.42 5.56 -6.22
N VAL A 241 -9.34 5.83 -5.30
CA VAL A 241 -9.02 5.86 -3.87
C VAL A 241 -8.25 4.58 -3.54
N THR A 242 -7.20 4.68 -2.73
CA THR A 242 -6.50 3.53 -2.16
C THR A 242 -7.50 2.66 -1.39
N ARG A 243 -8.21 1.71 -2.03
CA ARG A 243 -9.17 0.78 -1.39
C ARG A 243 -8.49 -0.41 -0.71
N GLU A 244 -7.23 -0.21 -0.38
CA GLU A 244 -6.23 -1.26 -0.42
C GLU A 244 -5.18 -0.90 0.64
N ILE A 245 -5.08 -1.67 1.73
CA ILE A 245 -4.10 -1.45 2.79
C ILE A 245 -2.85 -2.28 2.48
N TYR A 246 -1.68 -1.63 2.46
CA TYR A 246 -0.41 -2.27 2.13
C TYR A 246 0.67 -2.03 3.14
N PHE A 247 1.58 -2.99 3.21
CA PHE A 247 2.75 -2.93 4.05
C PHE A 247 3.99 -2.86 3.17
N ILE A 248 4.67 -1.72 3.21
CA ILE A 248 5.89 -1.50 2.45
C ILE A 248 7.04 -1.69 3.41
N ARG A 249 7.89 -2.67 3.11
CA ARG A 249 9.04 -3.01 3.94
C ARG A 249 10.29 -2.35 3.45
N GLY A 250 11.18 -2.07 4.38
CA GLY A 250 12.55 -1.72 4.09
C GLY A 250 13.43 -1.81 5.32
N LYS A 251 14.68 -1.36 5.18
CA LYS A 251 15.63 -1.28 6.28
C LYS A 251 15.99 0.17 6.56
N GLY A 252 16.10 0.51 7.83
CA GLY A 252 16.50 1.85 8.26
C GLY A 252 16.89 1.88 9.72
N ASP A 253 17.52 2.98 10.12
CA ASP A 253 17.93 3.15 11.51
C ASP A 253 16.76 3.57 12.37
N VAL A 254 16.60 2.94 13.53
CA VAL A 254 15.64 3.31 14.56
C VAL A 254 16.35 3.41 15.89
N TYR A 255 15.89 4.31 16.76
CA TYR A 255 16.47 4.41 18.09
C TYR A 255 15.90 3.32 19.00
N GLU A 256 16.78 2.54 19.63
CA GLU A 256 16.40 1.50 20.55
C GLU A 256 16.81 1.87 21.98
N LYS A 257 15.81 1.96 22.87
CA LYS A 257 16.03 2.31 24.28
C LYS A 257 16.95 1.34 25.00
N LYS A 258 16.76 0.03 24.77
CA LYS A 258 17.48 -1.04 25.48
C LYS A 258 18.99 -0.97 25.26
N SER A 259 19.42 -0.72 24.03
CA SER A 259 20.83 -0.59 23.66
C SER A 259 21.34 0.86 23.74
N ASN A 260 20.46 1.84 24.04
CA ASN A 260 20.75 3.27 24.05
C ASN A 260 21.43 3.74 22.75
N SER A 261 21.02 3.18 21.61
CA SER A 261 21.70 3.36 20.34
C SER A 261 20.75 3.33 19.14
N TYR A 262 21.23 3.80 17.98
CA TYR A 262 20.53 3.59 16.72
C TYR A 262 20.90 2.20 16.19
N VAL A 263 19.88 1.43 15.85
CA VAL A 263 20.01 0.08 15.31
C VAL A 263 19.33 0.02 13.94
N ASN A 264 19.94 -0.69 13.01
CA ASN A 264 19.31 -0.95 11.73
C ASN A 264 18.22 -2.02 11.92
N LYS A 265 16.95 -1.68 11.70
CA LYS A 265 15.83 -2.62 11.80
C LYS A 265 15.08 -2.73 10.49
N GLU A 266 14.34 -3.83 10.38
CA GLU A 266 13.27 -3.94 9.40
C GLU A 266 12.13 -3.01 9.81
N ILE A 267 11.78 -2.09 8.91
CA ILE A 267 10.73 -1.10 9.08
C ILE A 267 9.60 -1.43 8.12
N VAL A 268 8.39 -1.44 8.64
CA VAL A 268 7.15 -1.60 7.87
C VAL A 268 6.40 -0.29 7.91
N VAL A 269 6.14 0.29 6.74
CA VAL A 269 5.31 1.49 6.59
C VAL A 269 3.98 1.07 6.00
N THR A 270 2.90 1.32 6.73
CA THR A 270 1.55 0.95 6.33
C THR A 270 0.88 2.10 5.59
N ASP A 271 0.56 1.90 4.32
CA ASP A 271 -0.32 2.79 3.57
C ASP A 271 -1.77 2.39 3.83
N THR A 272 -2.58 3.32 4.32
CA THR A 272 -3.99 3.07 4.63
C THR A 272 -4.91 3.75 3.64
N VAL A 273 -6.13 3.19 3.54
CA VAL A 273 -7.26 3.87 2.93
C VAL A 273 -7.50 5.22 3.62
N GLY A 274 -8.00 6.21 2.88
CA GLY A 274 -8.36 7.51 3.45
C GLY A 274 -9.57 7.40 4.37
N LEU A 275 -9.52 8.08 5.53
CA LEU A 275 -10.53 7.99 6.60
C LEU A 275 -11.89 8.62 6.27
N CYS A 276 -12.01 9.35 5.16
CA CYS A 276 -13.21 10.07 4.74
C CYS A 276 -13.26 9.99 3.22
N ASP A 277 -13.92 8.95 2.72
CA ASP A 277 -13.99 8.66 1.30
C ASP A 277 -15.37 8.99 0.73
N THR A 278 -15.42 9.46 -0.51
CA THR A 278 -16.69 9.83 -1.13
C THR A 278 -17.52 8.62 -1.57
N GLU A 279 -16.92 7.44 -1.65
CA GLU A 279 -17.57 6.23 -2.17
C GLU A 279 -17.97 5.23 -1.07
N TRP A 280 -17.41 5.34 0.13
CA TRP A 280 -17.58 4.37 1.23
C TRP A 280 -18.07 5.06 2.50
N ASP A 281 -18.85 4.34 3.29
CA ASP A 281 -19.26 4.81 4.61
C ASP A 281 -18.08 4.82 5.57
N ASP A 282 -17.97 5.89 6.36
CA ASP A 282 -16.89 6.10 7.30
C ASP A 282 -16.72 4.96 8.32
N LYS A 283 -17.83 4.37 8.79
CA LYS A 283 -17.79 3.24 9.73
C LYS A 283 -17.15 2.02 9.06
N GLN A 284 -17.48 1.77 7.80
CA GLN A 284 -16.89 0.67 7.03
C GLN A 284 -15.39 0.87 6.85
N ILE A 285 -14.95 2.07 6.48
CA ILE A 285 -13.52 2.42 6.33
C ILE A 285 -12.77 2.20 7.64
N LEU A 286 -13.30 2.74 8.75
CA LEU A 286 -12.69 2.61 10.07
C LEU A 286 -12.58 1.14 10.48
N ASN A 287 -13.64 0.35 10.29
CA ASN A 287 -13.66 -1.07 10.62
C ASN A 287 -12.68 -1.87 9.76
N MET A 288 -12.58 -1.58 8.46
CA MET A 288 -11.62 -2.19 7.56
C MET A 288 -10.18 -1.90 8.02
N ILE A 289 -9.85 -0.65 8.33
CA ILE A 289 -8.51 -0.28 8.82
C ILE A 289 -8.22 -1.02 10.12
N LYS A 290 -9.12 -0.95 11.12
CA LYS A 290 -8.96 -1.66 12.40
C LYS A 290 -8.74 -3.15 12.18
N SER A 291 -9.57 -3.78 11.36
CA SER A 291 -9.47 -5.21 11.03
C SER A 291 -8.14 -5.58 10.41
N ARG A 292 -7.71 -4.85 9.38
CA ARG A 292 -6.44 -5.15 8.70
C ARG A 292 -5.25 -4.91 9.59
N ILE A 293 -5.22 -3.83 10.37
CA ILE A 293 -4.11 -3.57 11.27
C ILE A 293 -4.08 -4.61 12.42
N SER A 294 -5.21 -4.91 13.07
CA SER A 294 -5.26 -5.93 14.15
C SER A 294 -4.89 -7.33 13.67
N ALA A 295 -5.20 -7.70 12.43
CA ALA A 295 -4.84 -9.00 11.87
C ALA A 295 -3.33 -9.13 11.58
N ASN A 296 -2.66 -8.02 11.27
CA ASN A 296 -1.29 -8.02 10.75
C ASN A 296 -0.25 -7.50 11.75
N CYS A 297 -0.64 -6.64 12.69
CA CYS A 297 0.25 -5.99 13.63
C CYS A 297 -0.20 -6.23 15.08
N LYS A 298 0.66 -6.80 15.92
CA LYS A 298 0.44 -6.77 17.39
C LYS A 298 0.67 -5.39 17.96
N HIS A 299 1.65 -4.68 17.42
CA HIS A 299 2.07 -3.39 17.93
C HIS A 299 2.41 -2.40 16.80
N VAL A 300 2.30 -1.11 17.10
CA VAL A 300 2.73 0.00 16.24
C VAL A 300 3.77 0.84 16.97
N ASP A 301 4.86 1.18 16.27
CA ASP A 301 5.98 1.94 16.80
C ASP A 301 5.90 3.44 16.48
N ALA A 302 5.18 3.84 15.44
CA ALA A 302 4.93 5.25 15.16
C ALA A 302 3.62 5.43 14.40
N VAL A 303 2.89 6.50 14.71
CA VAL A 303 1.64 6.87 14.04
C VAL A 303 1.79 8.28 13.48
N PHE A 304 1.57 8.44 12.18
CA PHE A 304 1.55 9.73 11.51
C PHE A 304 0.12 10.07 11.08
N ILE A 305 -0.46 11.10 11.69
CA ILE A 305 -1.75 11.67 11.31
C ILE A 305 -1.50 12.75 10.27
N VAL A 306 -1.85 12.49 9.03
CA VAL A 306 -1.62 13.37 7.88
C VAL A 306 -2.91 14.08 7.50
N PHE A 307 -2.86 15.38 7.31
CA PHE A 307 -3.98 16.20 6.87
C PHE A 307 -3.50 17.37 6.04
N ARG A 308 -4.39 17.92 5.21
CA ARG A 308 -4.10 19.17 4.49
C ARG A 308 -4.48 20.35 5.36
N CYS A 309 -3.62 21.36 5.45
CA CYS A 309 -3.89 22.54 6.25
C CYS A 309 -5.02 23.42 5.69
N ASP A 310 -5.27 23.35 4.37
CA ASP A 310 -6.32 24.10 3.69
C ASP A 310 -7.69 23.37 3.67
N ARG A 311 -7.73 22.10 4.10
CA ARG A 311 -8.89 21.22 3.91
C ARG A 311 -9.06 20.22 5.05
N LEU A 312 -9.36 20.75 6.24
CA LEU A 312 -9.74 19.95 7.40
C LEU A 312 -11.19 20.22 7.79
N PHE A 313 -12.07 19.31 7.42
CA PHE A 313 -13.49 19.39 7.77
C PHE A 313 -13.79 18.69 9.10
N LYS A 314 -14.95 18.99 9.66
CA LYS A 314 -15.42 18.41 10.93
C LYS A 314 -15.44 16.86 10.90
N GLU A 315 -15.90 16.28 9.79
CA GLU A 315 -15.93 14.83 9.58
C GLU A 315 -14.52 14.21 9.61
N HIS A 316 -13.54 14.86 8.97
CA HIS A 316 -12.13 14.44 9.03
C HIS A 316 -11.64 14.37 10.48
N VAL A 317 -11.95 15.41 11.25
CA VAL A 317 -11.58 15.49 12.67
C VAL A 317 -12.22 14.37 13.47
N GLU A 318 -13.51 14.11 13.26
CA GLU A 318 -14.24 13.06 13.98
C GLU A 318 -13.66 11.67 13.71
N ASN A 319 -13.36 11.32 12.46
CA ASN A 319 -12.78 10.01 12.14
C ASN A 319 -11.33 9.87 12.61
N ILE A 320 -10.54 10.94 12.55
CA ILE A 320 -9.21 10.95 13.16
C ILE A 320 -9.33 10.72 14.67
N LYS A 321 -10.27 11.37 15.37
CA LYS A 321 -10.51 11.16 16.81
C LYS A 321 -10.87 9.71 17.14
N LYS A 322 -11.75 9.08 16.35
CA LYS A 322 -12.11 7.66 16.52
C LYS A 322 -10.89 6.74 16.39
N MET A 323 -9.96 7.05 15.48
CA MET A 323 -8.71 6.29 15.33
C MET A 323 -7.71 6.56 16.46
N LEU A 324 -7.57 7.81 16.87
CA LEU A 324 -6.73 8.20 18.01
C LEU A 324 -7.18 7.49 19.29
N ASP A 325 -8.48 7.47 19.58
CA ASP A 325 -9.01 6.75 20.75
C ASP A 325 -8.77 5.24 20.65
N TRP A 326 -9.00 4.63 19.48
CA TRP A 326 -8.72 3.20 19.26
C TRP A 326 -7.24 2.85 19.47
N LEU A 327 -6.32 3.75 19.12
CA LEU A 327 -4.88 3.58 19.33
C LEU A 327 -4.41 4.03 20.73
N GLY A 328 -5.33 4.36 21.63
CA GLY A 328 -5.02 4.73 23.02
C GLY A 328 -4.40 6.12 23.20
N TYR A 329 -4.60 7.03 22.24
CA TYR A 329 -4.15 8.42 22.34
C TYR A 329 -4.94 9.18 23.41
N ARG A 330 -4.39 9.22 24.64
CA ARG A 330 -5.03 9.84 25.80
C ARG A 330 -4.03 10.59 26.66
N ARG A 331 -4.44 11.72 27.22
CA ARG A 331 -3.60 12.55 28.10
C ARG A 331 -3.02 11.75 29.26
N GLY A 332 -1.72 11.93 29.52
CA GLY A 332 -0.99 11.19 30.55
C GLY A 332 -0.48 9.81 30.11
N SER A 333 -0.83 9.33 28.92
CA SER A 333 -0.29 8.08 28.37
C SER A 333 1.10 8.28 27.76
N ASN A 334 2.02 7.36 28.07
CA ASN A 334 3.36 7.32 27.46
C ASN A 334 3.31 7.10 25.93
N VAL A 335 2.21 6.56 25.40
CA VAL A 335 2.07 6.29 23.96
C VAL A 335 1.86 7.56 23.13
N ILE A 336 1.51 8.72 23.72
CA ILE A 336 1.36 9.99 22.98
C ILE A 336 2.64 10.32 22.19
N LYS A 337 3.80 9.98 22.75
CA LYS A 337 5.12 10.16 22.11
C LYS A 337 5.28 9.37 20.81
N ARG A 338 4.39 8.43 20.52
CA ARG A 338 4.39 7.64 19.27
C ARG A 338 3.67 8.34 18.12
N PHE A 339 2.91 9.40 18.40
CA PHE A 339 2.07 10.09 17.42
C PHE A 339 2.74 11.35 16.88
N ARG A 340 2.56 11.61 15.60
CA ARG A 340 3.00 12.81 14.89
C ARG A 340 1.90 13.31 13.98
N PHE A 341 1.65 14.60 14.01
CA PHE A 341 0.69 15.29 13.17
C PHE A 341 1.46 15.98 12.05
N VAL A 342 1.07 15.73 10.80
CA VAL A 342 1.73 16.26 9.60
C VAL A 342 0.71 17.04 8.78
N GLY A 343 0.87 18.36 8.79
CA GLY A 343 0.10 19.29 7.97
C GLY A 343 0.78 19.48 6.61
N THR A 344 0.11 19.05 5.54
CA THR A 344 0.56 19.24 4.16
C THR A 344 -0.06 20.49 3.53
N HIS A 345 0.52 20.98 2.42
CA HIS A 345 0.08 22.20 1.74
C HIS A 345 0.17 23.47 2.61
N ALA A 346 1.17 23.54 3.49
CA ALA A 346 1.41 24.67 4.38
C ALA A 346 2.15 25.92 3.82
N PRO A 347 2.82 25.98 2.65
CA PRO A 347 3.67 27.13 2.29
C PRO A 347 2.93 28.42 1.97
N SER A 348 1.65 28.33 1.63
CA SER A 348 0.81 29.52 1.44
C SER A 348 0.34 30.13 2.76
N LEU A 349 0.67 29.52 3.90
CA LEU A 349 0.26 29.99 5.22
C LEU A 349 1.32 30.96 5.77
N THR A 350 0.85 32.14 6.20
CA THR A 350 1.67 33.05 7.00
C THR A 350 2.02 32.39 8.33
N ASP A 351 3.07 32.88 8.99
CA ASP A 351 3.45 32.35 10.30
C ASP A 351 2.33 32.57 11.33
N GLU A 352 1.57 33.67 11.26
CA GLU A 352 0.38 33.85 12.09
C GLU A 352 -0.67 32.77 11.84
N LYS A 353 -0.89 32.39 10.57
CA LYS A 353 -1.86 31.34 10.24
C LYS A 353 -1.40 29.97 10.72
N LYS A 354 -0.09 29.69 10.71
CA LYS A 354 0.46 28.47 11.31
C LYS A 354 0.24 28.48 12.82
N GLU A 355 0.50 29.58 13.51
CA GLU A 355 0.27 29.70 14.96
C GLU A 355 -1.22 29.52 15.32
N GLU A 356 -2.12 30.09 14.53
CA GLU A 356 -3.56 29.89 14.68
C GLU A 356 -3.94 28.41 14.51
N LEU A 357 -3.42 27.77 13.45
CA LEU A 357 -3.64 26.35 13.22
C LEU A 357 -3.08 25.50 14.35
N VAL A 358 -1.88 25.80 14.87
CA VAL A 358 -1.31 25.11 16.03
C VAL A 358 -2.30 25.13 17.20
N LYS A 359 -2.80 26.31 17.58
CA LYS A 359 -3.77 26.45 18.68
C LYS A 359 -5.05 25.66 18.41
N GLN A 360 -5.57 25.72 17.19
CA GLN A 360 -6.75 24.95 16.79
C GLN A 360 -6.48 23.44 16.88
N PHE A 361 -5.33 22.97 16.41
CA PHE A 361 -4.99 21.55 16.44
C PHE A 361 -4.73 21.04 17.85
N GLU A 362 -4.12 21.85 18.71
CA GLU A 362 -3.98 21.57 20.14
C GLU A 362 -5.34 21.34 20.79
N GLU A 363 -6.31 22.22 20.54
CA GLU A 363 -7.66 22.10 21.08
C GLU A 363 -8.41 20.92 20.45
N ILE A 364 -8.39 20.80 19.12
CA ILE A 364 -9.15 19.82 18.36
C ILE A 364 -8.71 18.41 18.71
N PHE A 365 -7.42 18.10 18.61
CA PHE A 365 -6.91 16.75 18.85
C PHE A 365 -6.43 16.53 20.28
N ASN A 366 -6.58 17.53 21.15
CA ASN A 366 -6.05 17.51 22.50
C ASN A 366 -4.54 17.17 22.49
N ILE A 367 -3.78 17.85 21.63
CA ILE A 367 -2.33 17.63 21.50
C ILE A 367 -1.69 18.09 22.81
N VAL A 368 -1.29 17.12 23.62
CA VAL A 368 -0.86 17.36 25.00
C VAL A 368 0.48 18.09 25.07
N GLU A 369 1.37 17.85 24.10
CA GLU A 369 2.67 18.51 24.00
C GLU A 369 2.98 18.82 22.52
N ILE A 370 3.07 20.10 22.13
CA ILE A 370 3.56 20.48 20.79
C ILE A 370 4.99 19.98 20.59
N LYS A 371 5.80 19.94 21.65
CA LYS A 371 7.17 19.42 21.62
C LYS A 371 7.34 18.30 22.63
N THR A 372 7.64 17.11 22.13
CA THR A 372 7.88 15.93 22.95
C THR A 372 9.37 15.82 23.32
N ASN A 373 9.68 15.65 24.60
CA ASN A 373 11.06 15.42 25.07
C ASN A 373 11.47 13.94 24.95
N TYR A 374 12.64 13.72 24.36
CA TYR A 374 13.34 12.44 24.26
C TYR A 374 14.72 12.54 24.89
N GLN A 375 15.09 11.51 25.65
CA GLN A 375 16.45 11.35 26.15
C GLN A 375 17.20 10.34 25.27
N ILE A 376 18.32 10.79 24.69
CA ILE A 376 19.12 10.03 23.73
C ILE A 376 20.58 10.17 24.09
N LYS A 377 21.25 9.07 24.48
CA LYS A 377 22.69 9.08 24.80
C LYS A 377 23.11 10.32 25.61
N ASP A 378 22.40 10.56 26.71
CA ASP A 378 22.57 11.68 27.66
C ASP A 378 22.19 13.09 27.16
N LYS A 379 21.63 13.20 25.96
CA LYS A 379 21.10 14.46 25.41
C LYS A 379 19.58 14.49 25.46
N ASN A 380 19.02 15.64 25.85
CA ASN A 380 17.60 15.91 25.70
C ASN A 380 17.32 16.53 24.33
N ILE A 381 16.51 15.85 23.54
CA ILE A 381 16.06 16.29 22.21
C ILE A 381 14.57 16.57 22.29
N LYS A 382 14.16 17.74 21.79
CA LYS A 382 12.75 18.13 21.64
C LYS A 382 12.34 17.91 20.19
N LEU A 383 11.30 17.11 19.97
CA LEU A 383 10.71 16.91 18.65
C LEU A 383 9.33 17.54 18.58
N ASP A 384 9.05 18.19 17.45
CA ASP A 384 7.72 18.71 17.16
C ASP A 384 6.74 17.55 16.95
N SER A 385 5.66 17.56 17.72
CA SER A 385 4.51 16.67 17.59
C SER A 385 3.63 17.07 16.41
N LEU A 386 3.67 18.34 15.99
CA LEU A 386 2.98 18.88 14.82
C LEU A 386 4.00 19.50 13.86
N ILE A 387 4.05 18.97 12.64
CA ILE A 387 4.99 19.38 11.60
C ILE A 387 4.20 19.90 10.41
N PHE A 388 4.46 21.14 10.02
CA PHE A 388 3.99 21.68 8.75
C PHE A 388 5.06 21.46 7.70
N THR A 389 4.69 20.83 6.59
CA THR A 389 5.62 20.53 5.52
C THR A 389 4.98 20.77 4.16
N ASP A 390 5.84 21.10 3.21
CA ASP A 390 5.54 20.92 1.81
C ASP A 390 6.69 20.18 1.17
N LEU A 391 6.33 19.21 0.35
CA LEU A 391 7.28 18.29 -0.26
C LEU A 391 7.06 18.36 -1.78
N PRO A 392 7.32 19.52 -2.42
CA PRO A 392 7.15 19.65 -3.86
C PRO A 392 8.24 18.86 -4.61
N PRO A 393 8.04 18.56 -5.91
CA PRO A 393 9.04 17.85 -6.71
C PRO A 393 10.39 18.59 -6.75
N GLU A 394 11.50 17.86 -6.70
CA GLU A 394 12.85 18.44 -6.63
C GLU A 394 13.14 19.42 -7.79
N GLU A 395 12.66 19.12 -8.98
CA GLU A 395 12.81 19.95 -10.18
C GLU A 395 12.14 21.34 -10.07
N THR A 396 11.26 21.54 -9.09
CA THR A 396 10.57 22.82 -8.86
C THR A 396 11.26 23.69 -7.82
N LEU A 397 12.32 23.19 -7.16
CA LEU A 397 12.97 23.86 -6.04
C LEU A 397 13.97 24.92 -6.50
N ASN A 398 13.90 26.10 -5.87
CA ASN A 398 14.99 27.08 -5.79
C ASN A 398 15.77 26.94 -4.46
N SER A 399 16.86 27.69 -4.29
CA SER A 399 17.72 27.63 -3.09
C SER A 399 16.97 27.78 -1.77
N ILE A 400 16.05 28.74 -1.67
CA ILE A 400 15.27 29.00 -0.44
C ILE A 400 14.31 27.82 -0.16
N THR A 401 13.60 27.35 -1.18
CA THR A 401 12.67 26.22 -1.03
C THR A 401 13.41 24.92 -0.74
N THR A 402 14.61 24.73 -1.29
CA THR A 402 15.45 23.56 -1.00
C THR A 402 15.81 23.48 0.48
N GLU A 403 16.24 24.58 1.09
CA GLU A 403 16.57 24.59 2.52
C GLU A 403 15.34 24.32 3.41
N ARG A 404 14.17 24.86 3.04
CA ARG A 404 12.90 24.56 3.74
C ARG A 404 12.51 23.08 3.66
N VAL A 405 12.69 22.47 2.48
CA VAL A 405 12.44 21.03 2.29
C VAL A 405 13.43 20.21 3.12
N LYS A 406 14.72 20.56 3.13
CA LYS A 406 15.73 19.89 3.96
C LYS A 406 15.39 19.92 5.45
N ASP A 407 15.02 21.08 5.99
CA ASP A 407 14.59 21.21 7.40
C ASP A 407 13.37 20.32 7.70
N SER A 408 12.38 20.30 6.80
CA SER A 408 11.19 19.46 6.94
C SER A 408 11.54 17.96 6.91
N LEU A 409 12.44 17.55 6.02
CA LEU A 409 12.90 16.17 5.90
C LEU A 409 13.72 15.72 7.11
N GLU A 410 14.53 16.59 7.67
CA GLU A 410 15.29 16.31 8.90
C GLU A 410 14.33 16.06 10.08
N LYS A 411 13.34 16.94 10.28
CA LYS A 411 12.28 16.77 11.30
C LYS A 411 11.52 15.46 11.12
N LEU A 412 11.09 15.16 9.90
CA LEU A 412 10.39 13.91 9.57
C LEU A 412 11.27 12.69 9.83
N SER A 413 12.57 12.76 9.51
CA SER A 413 13.48 11.65 9.76
C SER A 413 13.61 11.37 11.26
N PHE A 414 13.86 12.39 12.09
CA PHE A 414 13.90 12.19 13.54
C PHE A 414 12.60 11.60 14.09
N CYS A 415 11.47 12.12 13.63
CA CYS A 415 10.15 11.64 14.03
C CYS A 415 9.88 10.19 13.61
N ARG A 416 10.54 9.69 12.57
CA ARG A 416 10.45 8.30 12.13
C ARG A 416 11.32 7.36 12.97
N LYS A 417 12.50 7.81 13.41
CA LYS A 417 13.49 6.98 14.11
C LYS A 417 13.31 6.93 15.63
N LEU A 418 12.98 8.08 16.22
CA LEU A 418 12.99 8.28 17.67
C LEU A 418 11.81 7.73 18.46
N PRO A 419 10.61 7.50 17.88
CA PRO A 419 9.54 6.84 18.60
C PRO A 419 9.97 5.52 19.24
N GLY A 420 10.93 4.78 18.65
CA GLY A 420 11.49 3.52 19.17
C GLY A 420 12.04 3.57 20.61
N ASN A 421 12.24 4.77 21.17
CA ASN A 421 12.57 4.97 22.58
C ASN A 421 11.40 4.77 23.57
N CYS A 422 10.15 4.70 23.10
CA CYS A 422 8.97 4.69 23.96
C CYS A 422 8.40 3.27 24.15
N GLU A 423 7.28 3.11 24.85
CA GLU A 423 6.51 1.87 24.81
C GLU A 423 5.73 1.78 23.50
N ARG A 424 5.65 0.60 22.89
CA ARG A 424 4.91 0.41 21.63
C ARG A 424 3.41 0.58 21.88
N ILE A 425 2.67 1.02 20.86
CA ILE A 425 1.21 1.03 20.91
C ILE A 425 0.74 -0.41 20.72
N GLU A 426 0.05 -0.97 21.72
CA GLU A 426 -0.64 -2.24 21.56
C GLU A 426 -1.88 -2.07 20.68
N ILE A 427 -2.02 -2.91 19.66
CA ILE A 427 -3.19 -2.90 18.80
C ILE A 427 -4.28 -3.74 19.47
N PRO A 428 -5.48 -3.15 19.76
CA PRO A 428 -6.57 -3.93 20.33
C PRO A 428 -6.92 -5.11 19.44
N SER A 429 -7.03 -6.30 20.02
CA SER A 429 -7.59 -7.45 19.31
C SER A 429 -9.07 -7.18 19.04
N LEU A 430 -9.51 -7.45 17.81
CA LEU A 430 -10.94 -7.49 17.53
C LEU A 430 -11.46 -8.80 18.10
N SER A 431 -12.05 -8.74 19.30
CA SER A 431 -12.83 -9.86 19.81
C SER A 431 -13.96 -10.17 18.82
N SER A 432 -14.33 -11.45 18.73
CA SER A 432 -15.30 -12.04 17.81
C SER A 432 -16.72 -11.44 17.87
N SER A 433 -16.94 -10.42 18.70
CA SER A 433 -18.22 -9.72 18.90
C SER A 433 -18.36 -8.40 18.11
N CYS A 434 -17.32 -7.96 17.39
CA CYS A 434 -17.41 -6.79 16.49
C CYS A 434 -17.36 -7.12 14.99
N ALA A 435 -17.26 -8.41 14.63
CA ALA A 435 -17.52 -8.86 13.28
C ALA A 435 -19.03 -9.06 13.12
N LEU A 436 -19.66 -8.31 12.22
CA LEU A 436 -21.10 -8.26 11.89
C LEU A 436 -21.91 -7.21 12.67
N LEU A 437 -21.78 -5.94 12.26
CA LEU A 437 -22.91 -5.00 12.11
C LEU A 437 -22.65 -4.01 10.98
#